data_AF-A0A2I1GEM4-F1
#
_entry.id   AF-A0A2I1GEM4-F1
#
_cell.length_a   1.000
_cell.length_b   1.000
_cell.length_c   1.000
_cell.angle_alpha   90.00
_cell.angle_beta   90.00
_cell.angle_gamma   90.00
#
_symmetry.space_group_name_H-M   'P 1'
#
loop_
_entity.id
_entity.type
_entity.pdbx_description
1 polymer ?
#
loop_
_entity_poly.entity_id
_entity_poly.type
_entity_poly.pdbx_seq_one_letter_code
_entity_poly.pdbx_strand_id
1 'polypeptide(L)'
;MPHHHPSEETSKASLRAWWKQFTAKNAKRENEVKGKGTKGIFGVRLSEGIEYASVPICMAGADGQQYVYGYIPTIVAKCGMYLKEQATTTEGIFRLSGSAKRIKELQTIFDSPPSYGKTLTWVGYSVHDAANILRRYLNHLPDPVIPHQWYEQFRSVHDTCTDVNKRVQLYQKLIAKIPKENQHLLLYILDLLAVFSSKSVQNLMSAKNLASIFQPGILSHPDHDMAPEEYKLSQEVLEFLIDYQNYFLMPGGQENNKTTTISNNREAQGGSTKRDIRSSLSLEHRSKSTDSITMLSDVNNEQDTNEDLKRRQDQQNTTSTTLVRENTTGSLKRSKTLPSKRP
;
A
#
# COMPACT_ATOMS: atom_id res chain seq x y z
N MET A 1 4.24 26.69 54.88
CA MET A 1 2.84 26.96 54.48
C MET A 1 2.86 28.05 53.40
N PRO A 2 1.98 27.98 52.38
CA PRO A 2 2.46 27.55 51.07
C PRO A 2 2.50 28.64 49.97
N HIS A 3 3.35 28.42 48.97
CA HIS A 3 3.29 29.14 47.69
C HIS A 3 2.17 28.57 46.80
N HIS A 4 1.53 29.45 46.00
CA HIS A 4 0.49 29.09 45.03
C HIS A 4 1.04 29.29 43.60
N HIS A 5 0.99 28.24 42.77
CA HIS A 5 1.33 28.31 41.34
C HIS A 5 0.07 28.54 40.49
N PRO A 6 0.10 29.44 39.48
CA PRO A 6 -0.99 29.58 38.53
C PRO A 6 -0.90 28.55 37.38
N SER A 7 -1.77 27.52 37.46
CA SER A 7 -2.47 26.84 36.36
C SER A 7 -1.77 26.66 34.98
N GLU A 8 -1.34 25.43 34.68
CA GLU A 8 -0.93 25.00 33.31
C GLU A 8 -2.10 24.73 32.34
N GLU A 9 -3.34 24.71 32.83
CA GLU A 9 -4.48 24.10 32.11
C GLU A 9 -4.92 24.87 30.85
N THR A 10 -4.72 26.20 30.83
CA THR A 10 -5.14 27.08 29.73
C THR A 10 -4.36 26.84 28.44
N SER A 11 -3.08 26.47 28.54
CA SER A 11 -2.21 26.16 27.38
C SER A 11 -2.57 24.82 26.73
N LYS A 12 -2.90 23.81 27.54
CA LYS A 12 -3.31 22.48 27.05
C LYS A 12 -4.69 22.53 26.37
N ALA A 13 -5.59 23.40 26.86
CA ALA A 13 -6.87 23.66 26.22
C ALA A 13 -6.74 24.39 24.87
N SER A 14 -5.89 25.41 24.78
CA SER A 14 -5.70 26.18 23.53
C SER A 14 -5.04 25.36 22.42
N LEU A 15 -4.10 24.46 22.74
CA LEU A 15 -3.48 23.56 21.77
C LEU A 15 -4.45 22.47 21.26
N ARG A 16 -5.32 21.92 22.13
CA ARG A 16 -6.41 21.00 21.71
C ARG A 16 -7.42 21.69 20.80
N ALA A 17 -7.79 22.94 21.12
CA ALA A 17 -8.63 23.76 20.27
C ALA A 17 -7.94 24.03 18.92
N TRP A 18 -6.65 24.40 18.93
CA TRP A 18 -5.86 24.64 17.72
C TRP A 18 -5.75 23.40 16.83
N TRP A 19 -5.48 22.21 17.37
CA TRP A 19 -5.35 20.98 16.57
C TRP A 19 -6.70 20.53 15.99
N LYS A 20 -7.77 20.52 16.79
CA LYS A 20 -9.13 20.25 16.28
C LYS A 20 -9.56 21.30 15.25
N GLN A 21 -9.21 22.56 15.46
CA GLN A 21 -9.50 23.63 14.51
C GLN A 21 -8.61 23.56 13.27
N PHE A 22 -7.39 23.01 13.34
CA PHE A 22 -6.50 22.79 12.19
C PHE A 22 -7.00 21.64 11.31
N THR A 23 -7.32 20.49 11.90
CA THR A 23 -7.89 19.35 11.16
C THR A 23 -9.27 19.68 10.61
N ALA A 24 -10.16 20.28 11.41
CA ALA A 24 -11.47 20.72 10.94
C ALA A 24 -11.38 21.84 9.90
N LYS A 25 -10.42 22.77 9.98
CA LYS A 25 -10.23 23.83 8.96
C LYS A 25 -9.60 23.30 7.67
N ASN A 26 -8.78 22.25 7.72
CA ASN A 26 -8.31 21.58 6.51
C ASN A 26 -9.45 20.78 5.87
N ALA A 27 -10.16 19.94 6.62
CA ALA A 27 -11.33 19.21 6.14
C ALA A 27 -12.43 20.15 5.62
N LYS A 28 -12.67 21.28 6.29
CA LYS A 28 -13.64 22.30 5.85
C LYS A 28 -13.16 23.07 4.62
N ARG A 29 -11.86 23.38 4.50
CA ARG A 29 -11.30 23.98 3.26
C ARG A 29 -11.34 23.02 2.07
N GLU A 30 -11.14 21.72 2.29
CA GLU A 30 -11.29 20.72 1.24
C GLU A 30 -12.77 20.52 0.84
N ASN A 31 -13.70 20.56 1.81
CA ASN A 31 -15.14 20.49 1.55
C ASN A 31 -15.73 21.78 0.93
N GLU A 32 -15.24 22.97 1.30
CA GLU A 32 -15.68 24.26 0.72
C GLU A 32 -15.24 24.42 -0.76
N VAL A 33 -14.25 23.65 -1.22
CA VAL A 33 -13.84 23.58 -2.65
C VAL A 33 -14.66 22.53 -3.44
N LYS A 34 -15.24 21.53 -2.77
CA LYS A 34 -16.05 20.45 -3.41
C LYS A 34 -17.50 20.87 -3.64
N GLY A 35 -17.70 21.90 -4.46
CA GLY A 35 -19.02 22.28 -4.97
C GLY A 35 -19.58 21.23 -5.94
N LYS A 36 -20.64 20.52 -5.53
CA LYS A 36 -21.48 19.60 -6.33
C LYS A 36 -20.74 18.51 -7.15
N GLY A 37 -20.69 17.30 -6.60
CA GLY A 37 -20.90 16.08 -7.38
C GLY A 37 -19.72 15.13 -7.61
N THR A 38 -18.48 15.50 -7.28
CA THR A 38 -17.32 14.60 -7.45
C THR A 38 -16.99 13.84 -6.17
N LYS A 39 -17.22 12.53 -6.18
CA LYS A 39 -16.87 11.60 -5.09
C LYS A 39 -15.37 11.29 -5.13
N GLY A 40 -14.59 11.97 -4.30
CA GLY A 40 -13.15 11.70 -4.14
C GLY A 40 -12.87 10.52 -3.22
N ILE A 41 -11.63 10.02 -3.22
CA ILE A 41 -11.19 8.88 -2.38
C ILE A 41 -10.57 9.30 -1.04
N PHE A 42 -10.06 10.53 -0.90
CA PHE A 42 -9.46 11.01 0.34
C PHE A 42 -10.57 11.46 1.31
N GLY A 43 -10.47 11.07 2.59
CA GLY A 43 -11.51 11.35 3.59
C GLY A 43 -12.74 10.44 3.51
N VAL A 44 -12.73 9.44 2.61
CA VAL A 44 -13.85 8.50 2.41
C VAL A 44 -13.53 7.15 3.07
N ARG A 45 -14.57 6.45 3.56
CA ARG A 45 -14.40 5.14 4.20
C ARG A 45 -13.81 4.14 3.22
N LEU A 46 -12.98 3.22 3.71
CA LEU A 46 -12.29 2.24 2.87
C LEU A 46 -13.27 1.39 2.02
N SER A 47 -14.35 0.89 2.64
CA SER A 47 -15.39 0.12 1.96
C SER A 47 -16.03 0.90 0.81
N GLU A 48 -16.41 2.14 1.08
CA GLU A 48 -17.02 3.04 0.11
C GLU A 48 -16.07 3.40 -1.05
N GLY A 49 -14.79 3.65 -0.74
CA GLY A 49 -13.76 3.96 -1.76
C GLY A 49 -13.47 2.79 -2.71
N ILE A 50 -13.57 1.55 -2.20
CA ILE A 50 -13.32 0.33 -2.98
C ILE A 50 -14.39 0.10 -4.06
N GLU A 51 -15.62 0.57 -3.87
CA GLU A 51 -16.74 0.40 -4.83
C GLU A 51 -16.43 0.98 -6.23
N TYR A 52 -15.62 2.05 -6.31
CA TYR A 52 -15.39 2.79 -7.56
C TYR A 52 -13.90 3.03 -7.89
N ALA A 53 -13.01 2.96 -6.90
CA ALA A 53 -11.58 3.25 -7.04
C ALA A 53 -10.70 2.11 -6.48
N SER A 54 -10.93 0.88 -6.95
CA SER A 54 -10.16 -0.31 -6.58
C SER A 54 -9.48 -1.03 -7.76
N VAL A 55 -8.62 -1.99 -7.41
CA VAL A 55 -7.94 -2.95 -8.29
C VAL A 55 -8.00 -4.33 -7.60
N PRO A 56 -8.27 -5.43 -8.32
CA PRO A 56 -8.26 -6.77 -7.74
C PRO A 56 -6.84 -7.20 -7.32
N ILE A 57 -6.76 -7.87 -6.17
CA ILE A 57 -5.62 -8.67 -5.77
C ILE A 57 -5.85 -10.09 -6.29
N CYS A 58 -4.86 -10.65 -6.98
CA CYS A 58 -4.89 -12.03 -7.43
C CYS A 58 -3.88 -12.91 -6.68
N MET A 59 -4.25 -14.16 -6.45
CA MET A 59 -3.32 -15.21 -6.01
C MET A 59 -3.42 -16.42 -6.93
N ALA A 60 -2.32 -17.15 -7.07
CA ALA A 60 -2.29 -18.43 -7.77
C ALA A 60 -2.73 -19.55 -6.80
N GLY A 61 -3.56 -20.47 -7.29
CA GLY A 61 -3.91 -21.70 -6.60
C GLY A 61 -2.80 -22.75 -6.72
N ALA A 62 -2.92 -23.83 -5.93
CA ALA A 62 -2.04 -24.99 -6.05
C ALA A 62 -2.19 -25.73 -7.40
N ASP A 63 -3.28 -25.46 -8.11
CA ASP A 63 -3.57 -25.88 -9.49
C ASP A 63 -3.02 -24.94 -10.56
N GLY A 64 -2.36 -23.84 -10.16
CA GLY A 64 -1.85 -22.80 -11.04
C GLY A 64 -2.92 -21.82 -11.56
N GLN A 65 -4.19 -21.95 -11.15
CA GLN A 65 -5.23 -21.02 -11.57
C GLN A 65 -5.20 -19.73 -10.77
N GLN A 66 -5.43 -18.61 -11.44
CA GLN A 66 -5.43 -17.29 -10.82
C GLN A 66 -6.83 -16.91 -10.34
N TYR A 67 -7.01 -16.71 -9.03
CA TYR A 67 -8.27 -16.28 -8.44
C TYR A 67 -8.14 -14.89 -7.80
N VAL A 68 -9.24 -14.13 -7.80
CA VAL A 68 -9.31 -12.83 -7.11
C VAL A 68 -9.45 -13.09 -5.61
N TYR A 69 -8.41 -12.75 -4.85
CA TYR A 69 -8.37 -12.87 -3.40
C TYR A 69 -9.14 -11.74 -2.70
N GLY A 70 -9.14 -10.54 -3.28
CA GLY A 70 -9.81 -9.36 -2.73
C GLY A 70 -9.60 -8.13 -3.59
N TYR A 71 -9.95 -6.96 -3.06
CA TYR A 71 -9.78 -5.66 -3.72
C TYR A 71 -9.07 -4.68 -2.78
N ILE A 72 -8.22 -3.83 -3.35
CA ILE A 72 -7.58 -2.71 -2.64
C ILE A 72 -7.73 -1.40 -3.44
N PRO A 73 -7.60 -0.23 -2.79
CA PRO A 73 -7.70 1.06 -3.46
C PRO A 73 -6.66 1.22 -4.59
N THR A 74 -7.06 1.81 -5.72
CA THR A 74 -6.19 2.02 -6.89
C THR A 74 -4.91 2.77 -6.54
N ILE A 75 -4.99 3.76 -5.66
CA ILE A 75 -3.84 4.49 -5.13
C ILE A 75 -2.83 3.57 -4.42
N VAL A 76 -3.30 2.61 -3.62
CA VAL A 76 -2.44 1.66 -2.91
C VAL A 76 -1.76 0.72 -3.90
N ALA A 77 -2.51 0.18 -4.86
CA ALA A 77 -1.97 -0.69 -5.92
C ALA A 77 -0.91 0.03 -6.78
N LYS A 78 -1.23 1.22 -7.31
CA LYS A 78 -0.33 2.00 -8.19
C LYS A 78 0.94 2.44 -7.48
N CYS A 79 0.83 2.91 -6.22
CA CYS A 79 2.00 3.29 -5.44
C CYS A 79 2.84 2.06 -5.06
N GLY A 80 2.20 1.00 -4.56
CA GLY A 80 2.89 -0.22 -4.12
C GLY A 80 3.70 -0.87 -5.24
N MET A 81 3.13 -0.99 -6.45
CA MET A 81 3.80 -1.52 -7.63
C MET A 81 5.04 -0.69 -8.02
N TYR A 82 4.87 0.62 -8.24
CA TYR A 82 5.97 1.51 -8.62
C TYR A 82 7.08 1.59 -7.56
N LEU A 83 6.72 1.56 -6.29
CA LEU A 83 7.68 1.53 -5.18
C LEU A 83 8.45 0.21 -5.12
N LYS A 84 7.79 -0.95 -5.33
CA LYS A 84 8.46 -2.26 -5.40
C LYS A 84 9.46 -2.33 -6.57
N GLU A 85 9.11 -1.76 -7.72
CA GLU A 85 9.96 -1.72 -8.90
C GLU A 85 11.15 -0.76 -8.76
N GLN A 86 10.89 0.49 -8.34
CA GLN A 86 11.86 1.59 -8.50
C GLN A 86 12.53 2.04 -7.19
N ALA A 87 11.99 1.69 -6.02
CA ALA A 87 12.36 2.32 -4.75
C ALA A 87 13.00 1.38 -3.72
N THR A 88 13.00 0.07 -3.95
CA THR A 88 13.35 -0.92 -2.90
C THR A 88 14.77 -0.83 -2.33
N THR A 89 15.67 -0.17 -3.05
CA THR A 89 17.06 0.10 -2.63
C THR A 89 17.33 1.60 -2.36
N THR A 90 16.32 2.46 -2.48
CA THR A 90 16.46 3.92 -2.26
C THR A 90 16.59 4.24 -0.77
N GLU A 91 17.72 4.82 -0.38
CA GLU A 91 17.97 5.27 0.99
C GLU A 91 16.86 6.19 1.53
N GLY A 92 16.38 5.90 2.74
CA GLY A 92 15.40 6.73 3.43
C GLY A 92 14.02 6.79 2.76
N ILE A 93 13.67 5.83 1.90
CA ILE A 93 12.32 5.71 1.34
C ILE A 93 11.25 5.68 2.44
N PHE A 94 10.07 6.27 2.18
CA PHE A 94 9.02 6.61 3.15
C PHE A 94 9.37 7.62 4.25
N ARG A 95 10.64 7.73 4.67
CA ARG A 95 11.11 8.72 5.64
C ARG A 95 11.30 10.10 5.01
N LEU A 96 12.02 10.16 3.88
CA LEU A 96 12.26 11.40 3.16
C LEU A 96 10.99 11.94 2.49
N SER A 97 10.95 13.26 2.29
CA SER A 97 9.82 13.96 1.69
C SER A 97 10.04 14.23 0.21
N GLY A 98 9.05 13.90 -0.62
CA GLY A 98 8.94 14.34 -2.00
C GLY A 98 8.49 15.80 -2.12
N SER A 99 8.25 16.23 -3.35
CA SER A 99 7.82 17.59 -3.65
C SER A 99 6.38 17.81 -3.20
N ALA A 100 6.15 18.71 -2.26
CA ALA A 100 4.81 19.06 -1.77
C ALA A 100 3.84 19.49 -2.90
N LYS A 101 4.37 20.11 -3.96
CA LYS A 101 3.62 20.44 -5.18
C LYS A 101 3.16 19.16 -5.90
N ARG A 102 4.09 18.26 -6.22
CA ARG A 102 3.78 17.00 -6.92
C ARG A 102 2.90 16.07 -6.10
N ILE A 103 3.05 16.04 -4.78
CA ILE A 103 2.17 15.28 -3.87
C ILE A 103 0.73 15.83 -3.92
N LYS A 104 0.55 17.15 -4.03
CA LYS A 104 -0.78 17.76 -4.21
C LYS A 104 -1.37 17.46 -5.60
N GLU A 105 -0.54 17.46 -6.64
CA GLU A 105 -0.94 17.05 -8.00
C GLU A 105 -1.38 15.58 -8.03
N LEU A 106 -0.61 14.67 -7.43
CA LEU A 106 -0.97 13.26 -7.26
C LEU A 106 -2.26 13.07 -6.45
N GLN A 107 -2.46 13.83 -5.36
CA GLN A 107 -3.72 13.81 -4.60
C GLN A 107 -4.89 14.15 -5.53
N THR A 108 -4.81 15.24 -6.32
CA THR A 108 -5.85 15.60 -7.28
C THR A 108 -6.10 14.49 -8.31
N ILE A 109 -5.05 13.85 -8.85
CA ILE A 109 -5.19 12.77 -9.84
C ILE A 109 -5.90 11.54 -9.27
N PHE A 110 -5.56 11.13 -8.04
CA PHE A 110 -6.19 9.99 -7.38
C PHE A 110 -7.60 10.31 -6.85
N ASP A 111 -7.89 11.57 -6.51
CA ASP A 111 -9.20 12.02 -6.01
C ASP A 111 -10.20 12.35 -7.14
N SER A 112 -9.77 12.34 -8.41
CA SER A 112 -10.60 12.76 -9.56
C SER A 112 -11.24 11.57 -10.31
N PRO A 113 -12.58 11.57 -10.50
CA PRO A 113 -13.23 10.66 -11.44
C PRO A 113 -12.89 10.97 -12.91
N PRO A 114 -13.11 10.02 -13.84
CA PRO A 114 -13.51 8.63 -13.60
C PRO A 114 -12.32 7.69 -13.37
N SER A 115 -11.08 8.17 -13.57
CA SER A 115 -9.90 7.29 -13.58
C SER A 115 -9.37 6.97 -12.20
N TYR A 116 -9.48 7.87 -11.21
CA TYR A 116 -8.92 7.68 -9.86
C TYR A 116 -7.45 7.19 -9.88
N GLY A 117 -6.65 7.74 -10.80
CA GLY A 117 -5.26 7.35 -11.03
C GLY A 117 -5.03 6.01 -11.75
N LYS A 118 -6.07 5.32 -12.27
CA LYS A 118 -5.89 4.12 -13.11
C LYS A 118 -5.00 4.37 -14.33
N THR A 119 -5.10 5.56 -14.93
CA THR A 119 -4.29 6.01 -16.07
C THR A 119 -3.04 6.82 -15.69
N LEU A 120 -2.70 6.92 -14.39
CA LEU A 120 -1.50 7.64 -13.94
C LEU A 120 -0.23 6.98 -14.50
N THR A 121 0.64 7.79 -15.09
CA THR A 121 2.04 7.46 -15.37
C THR A 121 2.94 8.16 -14.35
N TRP A 122 4.03 7.50 -13.95
CA TRP A 122 4.98 8.04 -12.96
C TRP A 122 6.04 8.98 -13.56
N VAL A 123 5.90 9.35 -14.84
CA VAL A 123 6.82 10.26 -15.53
C VAL A 123 6.77 11.65 -14.88
N GLY A 124 7.93 12.17 -14.46
CA GLY A 124 8.04 13.46 -13.78
C GLY A 124 7.81 13.42 -12.25
N TYR A 125 7.40 12.27 -11.70
CA TYR A 125 7.28 12.02 -10.27
C TYR A 125 8.50 11.26 -9.74
N SER A 126 8.79 11.35 -8.43
CA SER A 126 9.79 10.54 -7.77
C SER A 126 9.17 9.50 -6.83
N VAL A 127 9.96 8.48 -6.51
CA VAL A 127 9.62 7.46 -5.50
C VAL A 127 9.25 8.06 -4.14
N HIS A 128 9.80 9.22 -3.76
CA HIS A 128 9.42 9.91 -2.53
C HIS A 128 8.02 10.54 -2.62
N ASP A 129 7.61 11.08 -3.78
CA ASP A 129 6.24 11.59 -3.93
C ASP A 129 5.23 10.43 -3.83
N ALA A 130 5.53 9.29 -4.48
CA ALA A 130 4.73 8.06 -4.43
C ALA A 130 4.60 7.52 -3.00
N ALA A 131 5.71 7.46 -2.27
CA ALA A 131 5.75 7.04 -0.87
C ALA A 131 4.93 7.97 0.05
N ASN A 132 4.99 9.30 -0.18
CA ASN A 132 4.24 10.25 0.64
C ASN A 132 2.76 10.34 0.27
N ILE A 133 2.35 10.16 -1.00
CA ILE A 133 0.93 10.14 -1.34
C ILE A 133 0.24 8.86 -0.85
N LEU A 134 0.94 7.73 -0.87
CA LEU A 134 0.49 6.49 -0.22
C LEU A 134 0.27 6.69 1.29
N ARG A 135 1.28 7.22 2.00
CA ARG A 135 1.16 7.54 3.44
C ARG A 135 0.05 8.55 3.71
N ARG A 136 -0.10 9.58 2.85
CA ARG A 136 -1.18 10.57 2.97
C ARG A 136 -2.54 9.89 2.89
N TYR A 137 -2.76 9.01 1.92
CA TYR A 137 -4.03 8.31 1.74
C TYR A 137 -4.42 7.52 2.99
N LEU A 138 -3.52 6.68 3.51
CA LEU A 138 -3.78 5.89 4.73
C LEU A 138 -4.12 6.80 5.93
N ASN A 139 -3.39 7.90 6.10
CA ASN A 139 -3.63 8.87 7.17
C ASN A 139 -4.88 9.76 6.97
N HIS A 140 -5.55 9.69 5.81
CA HIS A 140 -6.80 10.41 5.51
C HIS A 140 -8.01 9.47 5.46
N LEU A 141 -7.86 8.19 5.79
CA LEU A 141 -9.01 7.31 6.03
C LEU A 141 -9.74 7.75 7.31
N PRO A 142 -11.10 7.75 7.34
CA PRO A 142 -11.86 8.09 8.55
C PRO A 142 -11.58 7.18 9.76
N ASP A 143 -11.22 5.93 9.49
CA ASP A 143 -10.74 4.95 10.45
C ASP A 143 -9.40 4.40 9.92
N PRO A 144 -8.40 4.13 10.80
CA PRO A 144 -7.14 3.51 10.40
C PRO A 144 -7.32 2.10 9.83
N VAL A 145 -6.29 1.57 9.16
CA VAL A 145 -6.36 0.27 8.45
C VAL A 145 -6.80 -0.86 9.38
N ILE A 146 -6.38 -0.87 10.65
CA ILE A 146 -7.00 -1.66 11.72
C ILE A 146 -8.04 -0.76 12.41
N PRO A 147 -9.36 -0.99 12.22
CA PRO A 147 -10.38 -0.07 12.72
C PRO A 147 -10.36 0.06 14.24
N HIS A 148 -10.75 1.23 14.75
CA HIS A 148 -10.71 1.60 16.17
C HIS A 148 -11.28 0.52 17.13
N GLN A 149 -12.40 -0.14 16.76
CA GLN A 149 -13.00 -1.24 17.55
C GLN A 149 -12.09 -2.46 17.82
N TRP A 150 -11.03 -2.64 17.00
CA TRP A 150 -10.05 -3.72 17.13
C TRP A 150 -8.72 -3.25 17.75
N TYR A 151 -8.52 -1.93 17.92
CA TYR A 151 -7.25 -1.32 18.33
C TYR A 151 -6.68 -1.93 19.62
N GLU A 152 -7.46 -1.98 20.71
CA GLU A 152 -7.00 -2.56 21.98
C GLU A 152 -6.78 -4.08 21.92
N GLN A 153 -7.51 -4.79 21.05
CA GLN A 153 -7.34 -6.23 20.91
C GLN A 153 -5.99 -6.55 20.27
N PHE A 154 -5.56 -5.78 19.26
CA PHE A 154 -4.21 -5.91 18.69
C PHE A 154 -3.12 -5.55 19.70
N ARG A 155 -3.30 -4.50 20.51
CA ARG A 155 -2.32 -4.07 21.52
C ARG A 155 -2.17 -5.07 22.67
N SER A 156 -3.28 -5.58 23.17
CA SER A 156 -3.27 -6.57 24.27
C SER A 156 -2.57 -7.88 23.91
N VAL A 157 -2.52 -8.28 22.63
CA VAL A 157 -1.69 -9.43 22.19
C VAL A 157 -0.21 -9.16 22.39
N HIS A 158 0.26 -7.93 22.17
CA HIS A 158 1.64 -7.56 22.42
C HIS A 158 1.96 -7.52 23.92
N ASP A 159 1.07 -6.91 24.71
CA ASP A 159 1.27 -6.73 26.16
C ASP A 159 1.16 -8.05 26.96
N THR A 160 0.15 -8.88 26.68
CA THR A 160 -0.16 -10.07 27.50
C THR A 160 0.55 -11.36 27.07
N CYS A 161 1.16 -11.40 25.88
CA CYS A 161 1.76 -12.62 25.33
C CYS A 161 3.22 -12.40 24.94
N THR A 162 4.15 -13.05 25.64
CA THR A 162 5.58 -13.03 25.32
C THR A 162 5.99 -14.10 24.30
N ASP A 163 5.22 -15.20 24.18
CA ASP A 163 5.50 -16.27 23.22
C ASP A 163 5.18 -15.82 21.78
N VAL A 164 6.19 -15.90 20.91
CA VAL A 164 6.13 -15.45 19.50
C VAL A 164 5.13 -16.26 18.69
N ASN A 165 5.12 -17.59 18.82
CA ASN A 165 4.24 -18.46 18.03
C ASN A 165 2.77 -18.23 18.39
N LYS A 166 2.49 -18.09 19.69
CA LYS A 166 1.18 -17.77 20.23
C LYS A 166 0.74 -16.36 19.85
N ARG A 167 1.63 -15.36 19.84
CA ARG A 167 1.37 -14.01 19.28
C ARG A 167 0.93 -14.10 17.82
N VAL A 168 1.67 -14.81 16.96
CA VAL A 168 1.32 -15.01 15.54
C VAL A 168 -0.09 -15.61 15.42
N GLN A 169 -0.39 -16.68 16.16
CA GLN A 169 -1.72 -17.30 16.15
C GLN A 169 -2.85 -16.38 16.64
N LEU A 170 -2.57 -15.49 17.61
CA LEU A 170 -3.54 -14.50 18.09
C LEU A 170 -3.78 -13.41 17.05
N TYR A 171 -2.72 -12.88 16.42
CA TYR A 171 -2.87 -11.91 15.33
C TYR A 171 -3.57 -12.51 14.10
N GLN A 172 -3.27 -13.75 13.70
CA GLN A 172 -4.03 -14.45 12.65
C GLN A 172 -5.54 -14.47 12.97
N LYS A 173 -5.92 -14.77 14.21
CA LYS A 173 -7.33 -14.77 14.66
C LYS A 173 -7.97 -13.39 14.69
N LEU A 174 -7.20 -12.33 14.95
CA LEU A 174 -7.70 -10.94 14.90
C LEU A 174 -7.85 -10.44 13.46
N ILE A 175 -6.84 -10.66 12.62
CA ILE A 175 -6.84 -10.32 11.18
C ILE A 175 -7.98 -11.06 10.44
N ALA A 176 -8.34 -12.27 10.87
CA ALA A 176 -9.50 -12.99 10.33
C ALA A 176 -10.88 -12.44 10.75
N LYS A 177 -10.94 -11.54 11.74
CA LYS A 177 -12.19 -10.95 12.28
C LYS A 177 -12.44 -9.51 11.85
N ILE A 178 -11.42 -8.76 11.44
CA ILE A 178 -11.60 -7.40 10.91
C ILE A 178 -12.37 -7.44 9.57
N PRO A 179 -13.00 -6.33 9.13
CA PRO A 179 -13.71 -6.27 7.84
C PRO A 179 -12.81 -6.70 6.67
N LYS A 180 -13.39 -7.29 5.63
CA LYS A 180 -12.63 -7.92 4.54
C LYS A 180 -11.76 -6.92 3.78
N GLU A 181 -12.27 -5.73 3.56
CA GLU A 181 -11.60 -4.61 2.93
C GLU A 181 -10.36 -4.20 3.72
N ASN A 182 -10.50 -4.10 5.05
CA ASN A 182 -9.40 -3.83 5.99
C ASN A 182 -8.39 -4.99 6.04
N GLN A 183 -8.86 -6.25 5.99
CA GLN A 183 -8.00 -7.43 5.92
C GLN A 183 -7.12 -7.41 4.66
N HIS A 184 -7.71 -7.19 3.48
CA HIS A 184 -6.97 -7.14 2.21
C HIS A 184 -5.97 -5.97 2.19
N LEU A 185 -6.38 -4.78 2.64
CA LEU A 185 -5.49 -3.62 2.70
C LEU A 185 -4.34 -3.84 3.70
N LEU A 186 -4.63 -4.36 4.90
CA LEU A 186 -3.60 -4.64 5.92
C LEU A 186 -2.56 -5.62 5.39
N LEU A 187 -2.98 -6.76 4.86
CA LEU A 187 -2.06 -7.79 4.36
C LEU A 187 -1.21 -7.28 3.19
N TYR A 188 -1.79 -6.50 2.26
CA TYR A 188 -1.04 -5.89 1.17
C TYR A 188 -0.01 -4.86 1.66
N ILE A 189 -0.37 -4.01 2.63
CA ILE A 189 0.56 -3.02 3.20
C ILE A 189 1.67 -3.72 4.01
N LEU A 190 1.36 -4.74 4.80
CA LEU A 190 2.38 -5.52 5.50
C LEU A 190 3.35 -6.18 4.51
N ASP A 191 2.84 -6.79 3.43
CA ASP A 191 3.67 -7.37 2.36
C ASP A 191 4.58 -6.34 1.70
N LEU A 192 4.04 -5.16 1.37
CA LEU A 192 4.81 -4.04 0.85
C LEU A 192 5.94 -3.66 1.82
N LEU A 193 5.63 -3.44 3.10
CA LEU A 193 6.61 -3.04 4.12
C LEU A 193 7.66 -4.13 4.39
N ALA A 194 7.29 -5.41 4.38
CA ALA A 194 8.21 -6.53 4.52
C ALA A 194 9.24 -6.58 3.37
N VAL A 195 8.82 -6.33 2.13
CA VAL A 195 9.74 -6.22 0.98
C VAL A 195 10.77 -5.10 1.19
N PHE A 196 10.38 -3.95 1.75
CA PHE A 196 11.34 -2.88 2.06
C PHE A 196 12.25 -3.24 3.25
N SER A 197 11.70 -3.79 4.34
CA SER A 197 12.47 -4.26 5.50
C SER A 197 13.54 -5.29 5.11
N SER A 198 13.23 -6.18 4.16
CA SER A 198 14.18 -7.19 3.64
C SER A 198 15.41 -6.58 2.96
N LYS A 199 15.32 -5.34 2.47
CA LYS A 199 16.43 -4.57 1.86
C LYS A 199 16.93 -3.44 2.75
N SER A 200 16.65 -3.48 4.05
CA SER A 200 17.05 -2.47 5.06
C SER A 200 18.56 -2.17 5.08
N VAL A 201 19.41 -3.12 4.70
CA VAL A 201 20.86 -2.91 4.54
C VAL A 201 21.20 -1.85 3.47
N GLN A 202 20.37 -1.71 2.43
CA GLN A 202 20.57 -0.76 1.34
C GLN A 202 19.71 0.49 1.50
N ASN A 203 18.42 0.32 1.81
CA ASN A 203 17.49 1.45 1.90
C ASN A 203 17.44 2.13 3.30
N LEU A 204 18.13 1.57 4.30
CA LEU A 204 18.21 2.04 5.70
C LEU A 204 16.87 2.04 6.47
N MET A 205 15.87 1.31 5.98
CA MET A 205 14.52 1.22 6.55
C MET A 205 14.23 -0.19 7.10
N SER A 206 14.55 -0.42 8.38
CA SER A 206 14.13 -1.61 9.13
C SER A 206 12.62 -1.62 9.40
N ALA A 207 12.07 -2.78 9.79
CA ALA A 207 10.69 -2.93 10.24
C ALA A 207 10.30 -1.88 11.29
N LYS A 208 11.15 -1.65 12.29
CA LYS A 208 11.00 -0.58 13.29
C LYS A 208 10.85 0.82 12.70
N ASN A 209 11.75 1.19 11.78
CA ASN A 209 11.73 2.49 11.12
C ASN A 209 10.44 2.66 10.30
N LEU A 210 10.02 1.62 9.57
CA LEU A 210 8.77 1.61 8.80
C LEU A 210 7.54 1.67 9.72
N ALA A 211 7.51 0.90 10.81
CA ALA A 211 6.44 0.90 11.80
C ALA A 211 6.22 2.30 12.39
N SER A 212 7.30 3.01 12.75
CA SER A 212 7.21 4.39 13.27
C SER A 212 6.56 5.38 12.29
N ILE A 213 6.69 5.14 10.98
CA ILE A 213 6.17 6.02 9.91
C ILE A 213 4.72 5.69 9.56
N PHE A 214 4.36 4.40 9.59
CA PHE A 214 3.06 3.90 9.12
C PHE A 214 2.04 3.66 10.25
N GLN A 215 2.48 3.53 11.51
CA GLN A 215 1.59 3.34 12.66
C GLN A 215 0.42 4.34 12.72
N PRO A 216 0.59 5.66 12.46
CA PRO A 216 -0.53 6.61 12.52
C PRO A 216 -1.68 6.31 11.55
N GLY A 217 -1.40 5.69 10.40
CA GLY A 217 -2.42 5.30 9.42
C GLY A 217 -2.90 3.85 9.55
N ILE A 218 -2.13 2.98 10.22
CA ILE A 218 -2.45 1.55 10.34
C ILE A 218 -3.09 1.19 11.68
N LEU A 219 -2.57 1.71 12.81
CA LEU A 219 -2.98 1.34 14.16
C LEU A 219 -2.87 2.55 15.10
N SER A 220 -3.88 3.41 15.08
CA SER A 220 -4.00 4.63 15.90
C SER A 220 -5.36 4.70 16.59
N HIS A 221 -5.47 5.53 17.64
CA HIS A 221 -6.73 5.79 18.33
C HIS A 221 -6.75 7.23 18.89
N PRO A 222 -7.85 8.00 18.72
CA PRO A 222 -7.91 9.40 19.13
C PRO A 222 -7.60 9.66 20.61
N ASP A 223 -7.93 8.71 21.49
CA ASP A 223 -7.70 8.84 22.93
C ASP A 223 -6.22 8.80 23.31
N HIS A 224 -5.38 8.20 22.46
CA HIS A 224 -3.92 8.10 22.67
C HIS A 224 -3.13 9.17 21.90
N ASP A 225 -3.80 10.09 21.19
CA ASP A 225 -3.10 11.08 20.35
C ASP A 225 -2.22 12.06 21.14
N MET A 226 -2.43 12.16 22.45
CA MET A 226 -1.66 13.03 23.35
C MET A 226 -0.78 12.22 24.33
N ALA A 227 -0.58 10.92 24.09
CA ALA A 227 0.15 10.00 24.97
C ALA A 227 1.34 9.34 24.22
N PRO A 228 2.54 9.94 24.28
CA PRO A 228 3.73 9.45 23.55
C PRO A 228 4.10 7.99 23.81
N GLU A 229 3.83 7.48 25.01
CA GLU A 229 4.14 6.10 25.41
C GLU A 229 3.20 5.08 24.75
N GLU A 230 1.92 5.43 24.58
CA GLU A 230 0.90 4.55 23.99
C GLU A 230 1.17 4.27 22.51
N TYR A 231 1.73 5.25 21.80
CA TYR A 231 2.22 5.11 20.42
C TYR A 231 3.35 4.09 20.32
N LYS A 232 4.23 3.98 21.33
CA LYS A 232 5.34 3.02 21.32
C LYS A 232 4.83 1.59 21.25
N LEU A 233 3.81 1.25 22.04
CA LEU A 233 3.19 -0.08 21.97
C LEU A 233 2.55 -0.36 20.60
N SER A 234 1.86 0.63 20.01
CA SER A 234 1.31 0.49 18.66
C SER A 234 2.39 0.36 17.56
N GLN A 235 3.57 0.96 17.76
CA GLN A 235 4.73 0.77 16.87
C GLN A 235 5.34 -0.62 17.02
N GLU A 236 5.51 -1.12 18.25
CA GLU A 236 6.02 -2.48 18.52
C GLU A 236 5.07 -3.58 17.98
N VAL A 237 3.75 -3.37 18.07
CA VAL A 237 2.75 -4.22 17.40
C VAL A 237 2.98 -4.24 15.89
N LEU A 238 3.14 -3.07 15.24
CA LEU A 238 3.31 -2.99 13.80
C LEU A 238 4.68 -3.51 13.32
N GLU A 239 5.74 -3.31 14.10
CA GLU A 239 7.08 -3.90 13.87
C GLU A 239 6.97 -5.43 13.84
N PHE A 240 6.32 -6.03 14.84
CA PHE A 240 6.04 -7.47 14.87
C PHE A 240 5.19 -7.94 13.67
N LEU A 241 4.16 -7.19 13.27
CA LEU A 241 3.34 -7.55 12.11
C LEU A 241 4.11 -7.51 10.78
N ILE A 242 5.11 -6.63 10.65
CA ILE A 242 5.99 -6.56 9.47
C ILE A 242 6.99 -7.73 9.47
N ASP A 243 7.66 -8.00 10.59
CA ASP A 243 8.67 -9.07 10.68
C ASP A 243 8.08 -10.47 10.49
N TYR A 244 6.86 -10.70 10.98
CA TYR A 244 6.16 -11.99 10.86
C TYR A 244 5.14 -12.04 9.71
N GLN A 245 5.22 -11.11 8.75
CA GLN A 245 4.26 -10.96 7.64
C GLN A 245 3.97 -12.26 6.88
N ASN A 246 4.99 -13.09 6.63
CA ASN A 246 4.87 -14.38 5.95
C ASN A 246 3.89 -15.36 6.62
N TYR A 247 3.61 -15.20 7.93
CA TYR A 247 2.66 -16.03 8.66
C TYR A 247 1.22 -15.50 8.63
N PHE A 248 0.98 -14.29 8.14
CA PHE A 248 -0.36 -13.70 8.02
C PHE A 248 -0.93 -13.80 6.60
N LEU A 249 -0.08 -14.04 5.60
CA LEU A 249 -0.51 -14.50 4.28
C LEU A 249 -1.22 -15.85 4.45
N MET A 250 -2.49 -15.92 4.03
CA MET A 250 -3.31 -17.12 4.12
C MET A 250 -2.70 -18.25 3.27
N PRO A 251 -2.31 -19.40 3.86
CA PRO A 251 -2.21 -20.63 3.09
C PRO A 251 -3.61 -20.95 2.52
N GLY A 252 -3.67 -21.37 1.26
CA GLY A 252 -4.93 -21.80 0.66
C GLY A 252 -5.61 -22.88 1.49
N GLY A 253 -6.89 -22.67 1.83
CA GLY A 253 -7.84 -23.66 2.36
C GLY A 253 -7.30 -24.75 3.29
N GLN A 254 -7.15 -24.46 4.59
CA GLN A 254 -7.34 -25.51 5.61
C GLN A 254 -8.86 -25.77 5.74
N GLU A 255 -9.41 -26.59 4.85
CA GLU A 255 -10.78 -27.10 5.04
C GLU A 255 -10.87 -27.93 6.33
N ASN A 256 -11.84 -27.57 7.16
CA ASN A 256 -12.05 -28.22 8.45
C ASN A 256 -12.74 -29.57 8.27
N ASN A 257 -11.98 -30.63 7.99
CA ASN A 257 -12.47 -32.00 8.20
C ASN A 257 -12.50 -32.34 9.69
N LYS A 258 -13.52 -31.78 10.36
CA LYS A 258 -14.07 -32.32 11.61
C LYS A 258 -14.68 -33.69 11.30
N THR A 259 -13.89 -34.75 11.37
CA THR A 259 -14.44 -36.10 11.47
C THR A 259 -15.09 -36.25 12.84
N THR A 260 -16.41 -36.02 12.86
CA THR A 260 -17.29 -36.27 14.00
C THR A 260 -17.05 -37.68 14.55
N THR A 261 -16.79 -37.74 15.85
CA THR A 261 -16.74 -38.99 16.61
C THR A 261 -18.07 -39.74 16.49
N ILE A 262 -18.07 -40.90 15.84
CA ILE A 262 -19.09 -41.93 16.02
C ILE A 262 -18.39 -43.13 16.66
N SER A 263 -18.51 -43.22 17.98
CA SER A 263 -17.99 -44.34 18.76
C SER A 263 -18.86 -45.58 18.56
N ASN A 264 -18.31 -46.61 17.91
CA ASN A 264 -18.88 -47.96 17.95
C ASN A 264 -17.91 -48.90 18.67
N ASN A 265 -18.26 -49.29 19.90
CA ASN A 265 -17.51 -50.27 20.69
C ASN A 265 -17.62 -51.67 20.06
N ARG A 266 -16.49 -52.32 19.82
CA ARG A 266 -16.32 -53.78 20.00
C ARG A 266 -14.92 -54.09 20.53
N GLU A 267 -14.86 -55.05 21.43
CA GLU A 267 -13.69 -55.43 22.21
C GLU A 267 -12.82 -56.46 21.47
N ALA A 268 -11.49 -56.41 21.69
CA ALA A 268 -10.61 -57.58 21.71
C ALA A 268 -9.29 -57.23 22.42
N GLN A 269 -8.70 -58.21 23.11
CA GLN A 269 -7.50 -58.07 23.96
C GLN A 269 -6.18 -58.19 23.16
N GLY A 270 -5.08 -57.65 23.67
CA GLY A 270 -3.73 -58.14 23.30
C GLY A 270 -2.53 -57.20 23.45
N GLY A 271 -1.75 -57.38 24.54
CA GLY A 271 -0.27 -57.40 24.51
C GLY A 271 0.57 -56.18 24.09
N SER A 272 1.23 -55.55 25.08
CA SER A 272 2.63 -55.05 25.07
C SER A 272 3.23 -54.37 23.82
N THR A 273 3.77 -53.14 23.97
CA THR A 273 5.24 -52.86 24.11
C THR A 273 5.55 -51.36 23.95
N LYS A 274 6.59 -50.89 24.66
CA LYS A 274 7.17 -49.51 24.69
C LYS A 274 7.25 -48.77 23.33
N ARG A 275 7.06 -47.45 23.38
CA ARG A 275 8.03 -46.44 22.88
C ARG A 275 7.66 -45.00 23.28
N ASP A 276 8.54 -44.37 24.05
CA ASP A 276 8.54 -42.92 24.23
C ASP A 276 9.07 -42.24 22.95
N ILE A 277 8.39 -41.19 22.49
CA ILE A 277 8.94 -40.25 21.50
C ILE A 277 8.72 -38.82 22.03
N ARG A 278 9.77 -38.26 22.65
CA ARG A 278 9.90 -36.80 22.79
C ARG A 278 10.32 -36.23 21.44
N SER A 279 9.42 -35.54 20.74
CA SER A 279 9.78 -34.70 19.60
C SER A 279 10.02 -33.26 20.07
N SER A 280 11.28 -32.94 20.33
CA SER A 280 11.74 -31.54 20.38
C SER A 280 11.68 -30.96 18.97
N LEU A 281 10.82 -29.94 18.75
CA LEU A 281 10.79 -29.20 17.49
C LEU A 281 11.83 -28.07 17.53
N SER A 282 12.99 -28.33 16.94
CA SER A 282 13.99 -27.30 16.65
C SER A 282 13.50 -26.40 15.52
N LEU A 283 13.59 -25.07 15.74
CA LEU A 283 13.30 -24.06 14.72
C LEU A 283 14.53 -23.87 13.82
N GLU A 284 14.54 -24.50 12.66
CA GLU A 284 15.51 -24.17 11.60
C GLU A 284 14.97 -23.03 10.72
N HIS A 285 15.73 -21.93 10.66
CA HIS A 285 15.50 -20.89 9.66
C HIS A 285 15.82 -21.42 8.27
N ARG A 286 14.79 -21.65 7.45
CA ARG A 286 14.95 -21.89 6.02
C ARG A 286 14.12 -20.93 5.20
N SER A 287 14.79 -19.89 4.68
CA SER A 287 14.23 -19.00 3.67
C SER A 287 13.73 -19.82 2.48
N LYS A 288 12.42 -19.79 2.25
CA LYS A 288 11.79 -20.23 1.01
C LYS A 288 11.17 -19.00 0.34
N SER A 289 11.24 -18.96 -0.98
CA SER A 289 10.73 -17.85 -1.80
C SER A 289 9.28 -17.53 -1.45
N THR A 290 8.99 -16.25 -1.30
CA THR A 290 7.64 -15.74 -1.03
C THR A 290 6.77 -15.82 -2.28
N ASP A 291 5.65 -16.53 -2.21
CA ASP A 291 4.63 -16.51 -3.25
C ASP A 291 4.13 -15.07 -3.44
N SER A 292 4.44 -14.50 -4.60
CA SER A 292 4.32 -13.07 -4.82
C SER A 292 2.90 -12.71 -5.24
N ILE A 293 2.24 -11.87 -4.45
CA ILE A 293 0.96 -11.25 -4.83
C ILE A 293 1.17 -10.50 -6.15
N THR A 294 0.57 -11.02 -7.21
CA THR A 294 0.76 -10.52 -8.58
C THR A 294 -0.47 -9.72 -8.98
N MET A 295 -0.25 -8.48 -9.43
CA MET A 295 -1.31 -7.59 -9.91
C MET A 295 -1.47 -7.79 -11.42
N LEU A 296 -2.71 -7.85 -11.90
CA LEU A 296 -2.98 -7.73 -13.34
C LEU A 296 -2.81 -6.27 -13.75
N SER A 297 -1.94 -6.03 -14.73
CA SER A 297 -1.91 -4.78 -15.48
C SER A 297 -2.92 -4.88 -16.64
N ASP A 298 -3.82 -3.90 -16.73
CA ASP A 298 -4.69 -3.74 -17.90
C ASP A 298 -3.84 -3.33 -19.12
N VAL A 299 -3.33 -4.32 -19.85
CA VAL A 299 -2.70 -4.11 -21.16
C VAL A 299 -3.81 -4.01 -22.20
N ASN A 300 -4.27 -2.78 -22.46
CA ASN A 300 -5.12 -2.51 -23.62
C ASN A 300 -4.31 -2.74 -24.90
N ASN A 301 -4.47 -3.92 -25.51
CA ASN A 301 -4.02 -4.19 -26.86
C ASN A 301 -5.06 -3.70 -27.86
N GLU A 302 -4.90 -2.47 -28.37
CA GLU A 302 -5.75 -1.95 -29.46
C GLU A 302 -5.36 -2.60 -30.79
N GLN A 303 -5.93 -3.77 -31.06
CA GLN A 303 -5.94 -4.42 -32.37
C GLN A 303 -7.36 -4.90 -32.67
N ASP A 304 -8.15 -4.08 -33.38
CA ASP A 304 -8.91 -4.48 -34.59
C ASP A 304 -10.04 -3.49 -34.91
N THR A 305 -9.79 -2.60 -35.87
CA THR A 305 -10.77 -2.17 -36.88
C THR A 305 -10.01 -1.66 -38.10
N ASN A 306 -9.58 -2.55 -38.99
CA ASN A 306 -9.00 -2.16 -40.27
C ASN A 306 -9.39 -3.08 -41.44
N GLU A 307 -10.66 -3.45 -41.49
CA GLU A 307 -11.33 -3.96 -42.69
C GLU A 307 -12.42 -2.97 -43.16
N ASP A 308 -12.05 -1.81 -43.72
CA ASP A 308 -12.95 -1.14 -44.71
C ASP A 308 -12.27 -0.11 -45.66
N LEU A 309 -10.97 -0.24 -45.93
CA LEU A 309 -10.24 0.65 -46.87
C LEU A 309 -9.48 -0.12 -47.95
N LYS A 310 -10.18 -1.04 -48.65
CA LYS A 310 -9.64 -1.71 -49.86
C LYS A 310 -10.61 -1.88 -51.03
N ARG A 311 -11.66 -1.04 -51.10
CA ARG A 311 -12.59 -0.94 -52.25
C ARG A 311 -13.02 0.51 -52.52
N ARG A 312 -12.10 1.36 -52.97
CA ARG A 312 -12.38 2.68 -53.60
C ARG A 312 -11.12 3.27 -54.24
N GLN A 313 -10.55 2.55 -55.20
CA GLN A 313 -9.50 3.09 -56.06
C GLN A 313 -9.66 2.56 -57.49
N ASP A 314 -10.77 2.95 -58.11
CA ASP A 314 -11.01 2.85 -59.54
C ASP A 314 -12.08 3.89 -59.92
N GLN A 315 -11.66 5.14 -60.14
CA GLN A 315 -12.06 5.96 -61.30
C GLN A 315 -11.53 7.40 -61.24
N GLN A 316 -11.24 7.91 -62.45
CA GLN A 316 -11.08 9.31 -62.86
C GLN A 316 -9.79 10.04 -62.46
N ASN A 317 -8.85 10.01 -63.42
CA ASN A 317 -7.66 10.86 -63.49
C ASN A 317 -7.66 11.57 -64.86
N THR A 318 -8.04 12.85 -64.89
CA THR A 318 -8.06 13.81 -66.04
C THR A 318 -8.18 15.21 -65.40
N THR A 319 -7.41 16.29 -65.66
CA THR A 319 -6.61 16.71 -66.83
C THR A 319 -5.56 17.81 -66.44
N SER A 320 -4.40 17.85 -67.13
CA SER A 320 -3.46 18.98 -67.37
C SER A 320 -2.70 19.72 -66.24
N THR A 321 -1.34 19.68 -66.23
CA THR A 321 -0.33 20.60 -66.86
C THR A 321 -0.05 21.86 -66.01
N THR A 322 1.18 22.24 -65.59
CA THR A 322 2.19 22.96 -66.40
C THR A 322 3.49 23.33 -65.59
N LEU A 323 4.69 22.85 -66.00
CA LEU A 323 6.08 23.47 -65.92
C LEU A 323 6.69 23.87 -64.50
N VAL A 324 8.01 24.01 -64.20
CA VAL A 324 9.33 23.79 -64.88
C VAL A 324 10.56 23.86 -63.90
N ARG A 325 11.66 23.15 -64.22
CA ARG A 325 13.12 23.33 -63.84
C ARG A 325 13.61 23.23 -62.37
N GLU A 326 14.65 22.43 -62.07
CA GLU A 326 16.14 22.65 -62.14
C GLU A 326 16.67 23.70 -61.10
N ASN A 327 17.83 23.58 -60.40
CA ASN A 327 18.92 22.59 -60.45
C ASN A 327 19.90 22.62 -59.21
N THR A 328 20.62 21.49 -59.01
CA THR A 328 22.01 21.28 -58.47
C THR A 328 22.64 22.00 -57.23
N THR A 329 23.03 21.16 -56.22
CA THR A 329 24.35 21.05 -55.51
C THR A 329 25.04 22.19 -54.72
N GLY A 330 25.70 21.82 -53.60
CA GLY A 330 26.90 22.52 -53.07
C GLY A 330 27.35 22.13 -51.63
N SER A 331 28.58 21.65 -51.44
CA SER A 331 29.11 21.11 -50.16
C SER A 331 30.13 21.99 -49.43
N LEU A 332 30.09 21.94 -48.07
CA LEU A 332 31.17 22.13 -47.07
C LEU A 332 32.27 23.23 -47.22
N LYS A 333 32.50 24.02 -46.14
CA LYS A 333 33.72 23.94 -45.28
C LYS A 333 33.76 24.92 -44.07
N ARG A 334 34.67 24.62 -43.12
CA ARG A 334 34.96 25.27 -41.81
C ARG A 334 35.60 26.68 -41.89
N SER A 335 35.54 27.45 -40.78
CA SER A 335 36.74 27.95 -40.05
C SER A 335 36.45 28.56 -38.65
N LYS A 336 37.49 28.73 -37.81
CA LYS A 336 37.45 29.22 -36.41
C LYS A 336 37.88 30.69 -36.30
N THR A 337 37.56 31.39 -35.19
CA THR A 337 38.53 32.19 -34.36
C THR A 337 37.91 32.77 -33.07
N LEU A 338 38.76 33.02 -32.05
CA LEU A 338 38.54 33.78 -30.80
C LEU A 338 39.57 34.95 -30.77
N PRO A 339 39.32 36.07 -30.08
CA PRO A 339 39.73 36.25 -28.66
C PRO A 339 38.56 36.86 -27.80
N SER A 340 38.69 37.43 -26.58
CA SER A 340 39.82 37.82 -25.72
C SER A 340 39.46 37.80 -24.21
N LYS A 341 40.30 38.41 -23.35
CA LYS A 341 40.07 38.76 -21.92
C LYS A 341 39.83 40.29 -21.78
N ARG A 342 39.32 40.84 -20.66
CA ARG A 342 39.94 41.07 -19.32
C ARG A 342 38.93 41.87 -18.43
N PRO A 343 39.20 42.25 -17.16
CA PRO A 343 40.43 42.08 -16.35
C PRO A 343 40.59 40.71 -15.71
#